data_AF-A0A251XG05-F1
#
_entry.id   AF-A0A251XG05-F1
#
_cell.length_a   1.000
_cell.length_b   1.000
_cell.length_c   1.000
_cell.angle_alpha   90.00
_cell.angle_beta   90.00
_cell.angle_gamma   90.00
#
_symmetry.space_group_name_H-M   'P 1'
#
loop_
_entity.id
_entity.type
_entity.pdbx_description
1 polymer ?
#
loop_
_entity_poly.entity_id
_entity_poly.type
_entity_poly.pdbx_seq_one_letter_code
_entity_poly.pdbx_strand_id
1 'polypeptide(L)'
;MDPKRSRTLIAVATSAAGLERTLALGRGSEEITRRLRSIPGVGIWTAAETTQRAHGDPDSVSVGDYHVHDMVGWALAGHAVDDDGMLELLEPWRGQRQRVMRLIEASGFRKPRFGPRMTVQDHRAH
;
A
#
# COMPACT_ATOMS: atom_id res chain seq x y z
N MET A 1 5.41 21.41 6.36
CA MET A 1 4.20 20.62 6.10
C MET A 1 3.26 21.43 5.23
N ASP A 2 2.75 20.87 4.13
CA ASP A 2 1.73 21.54 3.30
C ASP A 2 0.43 21.80 4.12
N PRO A 3 -0.23 22.96 3.96
CA PRO A 3 -1.44 23.31 4.73
C PRO A 3 -2.57 22.27 4.65
N LYS A 4 -2.72 21.56 3.52
CA LYS A 4 -3.75 20.51 3.38
C LYS A 4 -3.44 19.32 4.29
N ARG A 5 -2.19 18.86 4.31
CA ARG A 5 -1.75 17.75 5.18
C ARG A 5 -1.91 18.11 6.66
N SER A 6 -1.57 19.34 7.05
CA SER A 6 -1.76 19.82 8.42
C SER A 6 -3.24 19.75 8.84
N ARG A 7 -4.15 20.24 7.98
CA ARG A 7 -5.60 20.19 8.24
C ARG A 7 -6.12 18.77 8.39
N THR A 8 -5.66 17.83 7.55
CA THR A 8 -6.03 16.42 7.68
C THR A 8 -5.55 15.82 9.00
N LEU A 9 -4.32 16.10 9.42
CA LEU A 9 -3.80 15.63 10.71
C LEU A 9 -4.63 16.15 11.89
N ILE A 10 -5.02 17.42 11.88
CA ILE A 10 -5.89 18.00 12.91
C ILE A 10 -7.28 17.33 12.90
N ALA A 11 -7.86 17.10 11.71
CA ALA A 11 -9.15 16.43 11.58
C ALA A 11 -9.12 14.98 12.09
N VAL A 12 -8.03 14.25 11.83
CA VAL A 12 -7.80 12.90 12.38
C VAL A 12 -7.69 12.96 13.90
N ALA A 13 -6.86 13.85 14.44
CA ALA A 13 -6.65 13.97 15.88
C ALA A 13 -7.94 14.33 16.64
N THR A 14 -8.73 15.26 16.10
CA THR A 14 -10.02 15.66 16.68
C THR A 14 -11.10 14.57 16.57
N SER A 15 -10.95 13.63 15.63
CA SER A 15 -11.87 12.51 15.42
C SER A 15 -11.41 11.19 16.05
N ALA A 16 -10.34 11.21 16.86
CA ALA A 16 -9.65 10.01 17.35
C ALA A 16 -10.61 8.99 17.99
N ALA A 17 -11.45 9.40 18.94
CA ALA A 17 -12.41 8.50 19.58
C ALA A 17 -13.41 7.88 18.59
N GLY A 18 -13.73 8.56 17.48
CA GLY A 18 -14.57 8.03 16.41
C GLY A 18 -13.85 6.98 15.56
N LEU A 19 -12.58 7.24 15.27
CA LEU A 19 -11.71 6.31 14.53
C LEU A 19 -11.42 5.05 15.36
N GLU A 20 -11.19 5.18 16.67
CA GLU A 20 -10.96 4.03 17.57
C GLU A 20 -12.15 3.08 17.61
N ARG A 21 -13.39 3.59 17.57
CA ARG A 21 -14.59 2.73 17.50
C ARG A 21 -14.62 1.82 16.27
N THR A 22 -13.86 2.13 15.22
CA THR A 22 -13.76 1.25 14.05
C THR A 22 -13.02 -0.05 14.35
N LEU A 23 -12.16 -0.09 15.38
CA LEU A 23 -11.45 -1.31 15.79
C LEU A 23 -12.42 -2.40 16.30
N ALA A 24 -13.55 -1.99 16.86
CA ALA A 24 -14.60 -2.91 17.30
C ALA A 24 -15.38 -3.57 16.14
N LEU A 25 -15.18 -3.11 14.90
CA LEU A 25 -15.84 -3.66 13.71
C LEU A 25 -15.09 -4.87 13.12
N GLY A 26 -13.97 -5.27 13.72
CA GLY A 26 -13.15 -6.40 13.29
C GLY A 26 -11.94 -5.98 12.47
N ARG A 27 -11.46 -6.91 11.62
CA ARG A 27 -10.15 -6.78 10.97
C ARG A 27 -10.16 -6.05 9.63
N GLY A 28 -11.32 -5.95 8.99
CA GLY A 28 -11.44 -5.36 7.66
C GLY A 28 -12.89 -5.39 7.19
N SER A 29 -13.33 -4.32 6.54
CA SER A 29 -14.63 -4.23 5.85
C SER A 29 -14.75 -2.93 5.07
N GLU A 30 -15.67 -2.88 4.12
CA GLU A 30 -16.03 -1.64 3.44
C GLU A 30 -16.55 -0.57 4.42
N GLU A 31 -17.22 -0.98 5.50
CA GLU A 31 -17.70 -0.07 6.56
C GLU A 31 -16.52 0.65 7.25
N ILE A 32 -15.47 -0.08 7.63
CA ILE A 32 -14.28 0.51 8.25
C ILE A 32 -13.64 1.50 7.28
N THR A 33 -13.42 1.09 6.04
CA THR A 33 -12.85 1.93 4.98
C THR A 33 -13.68 3.20 4.76
N ARG A 34 -15.01 3.09 4.72
CA ARG A 34 -15.92 4.24 4.56
C ARG A 34 -15.81 5.22 5.73
N ARG A 35 -15.71 4.71 6.96
CA ARG A 35 -15.55 5.54 8.17
C ARG A 35 -14.20 6.25 8.19
N LEU A 36 -13.11 5.55 7.87
CA LEU A 36 -11.78 6.17 7.77
C LEU A 36 -11.75 7.29 6.72
N ARG A 37 -12.33 7.04 5.55
CA ARG A 37 -12.41 7.99 4.42
C ARG A 37 -13.42 9.12 4.62
N SER A 38 -14.15 9.14 5.72
CA SER A 38 -15.02 10.27 6.07
C SER A 38 -14.21 11.51 6.48
N ILE A 39 -12.93 11.33 6.84
CA ILE A 39 -12.00 12.41 7.15
C ILE A 39 -11.43 13.02 5.85
N PRO A 40 -11.60 14.32 5.59
CA PRO A 40 -11.04 14.96 4.40
C PRO A 40 -9.52 14.79 4.30
N GLY A 41 -9.07 14.26 3.16
CA GLY A 41 -7.65 13.96 2.90
C GLY A 41 -7.23 12.52 3.22
N VAL A 42 -8.11 11.70 3.79
CA VAL A 42 -7.90 10.24 3.91
C VAL A 42 -8.46 9.56 2.66
N GLY A 43 -7.56 9.16 1.75
CA GLY A 43 -7.90 8.45 0.51
C GLY A 43 -7.97 6.94 0.67
N ILE A 44 -8.20 6.24 -0.45
CA ILE A 44 -8.24 4.77 -0.50
C ILE A 44 -6.92 4.14 -0.02
N TRP A 45 -5.78 4.65 -0.47
CA TRP A 45 -4.47 4.17 -0.06
C TRP A 45 -4.23 4.35 1.45
N THR A 46 -4.53 5.54 2.01
CA THR A 46 -4.37 5.78 3.45
C THR A 46 -5.29 4.91 4.28
N ALA A 47 -6.54 4.70 3.84
CA ALA A 47 -7.45 3.79 4.51
C ALA A 47 -6.93 2.35 4.49
N ALA A 48 -6.43 1.89 3.34
CA ALA A 48 -5.84 0.56 3.21
C ALA A 48 -4.61 0.40 4.13
N GLU A 49 -3.66 1.32 4.08
CA GLU A 49 -2.47 1.29 4.95
C GLU A 49 -2.83 1.30 6.44
N THR A 50 -3.92 2.01 6.80
CA THR A 50 -4.45 2.08 8.16
C THR A 50 -5.07 0.75 8.58
N THR A 51 -5.97 0.17 7.78
CA THR A 51 -6.64 -1.10 8.14
C THR A 51 -5.65 -2.26 8.23
N GLN A 52 -4.64 -2.29 7.36
CA GLN A 52 -3.56 -3.28 7.45
C GLN A 52 -2.82 -3.24 8.79
N ARG A 53 -2.55 -2.05 9.34
CA ARG A 53 -1.73 -1.86 10.55
C ARG A 53 -2.55 -1.85 11.84
N ALA A 54 -3.66 -1.13 11.84
CA ALA A 54 -4.47 -0.90 13.03
C ALA A 54 -5.54 -1.99 13.24
N HIS A 55 -6.10 -2.52 12.15
CA HIS A 55 -7.15 -3.55 12.19
C HIS A 55 -6.59 -4.95 11.88
N GLY A 56 -5.40 -5.03 11.28
CA GLY A 56 -4.81 -6.28 10.84
C GLY A 56 -5.56 -6.89 9.66
N ASP A 57 -6.04 -6.06 8.73
CA ASP A 57 -6.80 -6.47 7.54
C ASP A 57 -5.97 -7.40 6.65
N PRO A 58 -6.37 -8.67 6.47
CA PRO A 58 -5.63 -9.62 5.65
C PRO A 58 -5.84 -9.41 4.16
N ASP A 59 -6.79 -8.58 3.72
CA ASP A 59 -7.22 -8.48 2.33
C ASP A 59 -7.12 -7.08 1.71
N SER A 60 -6.81 -6.07 2.51
CA SER A 60 -6.73 -4.69 2.04
C SER A 60 -5.49 -4.42 1.18
N VAL A 61 -5.66 -4.27 -0.13
CA VAL A 61 -4.60 -3.95 -1.09
C VAL A 61 -4.39 -2.43 -1.21
N SER A 62 -3.15 -1.96 -1.06
CA SER A 62 -2.77 -0.54 -1.20
C SER A 62 -2.62 -0.11 -2.66
N VAL A 63 -3.73 -0.09 -3.40
CA VAL A 63 -3.79 0.41 -4.78
C VAL A 63 -3.25 1.85 -4.87
N GLY A 64 -2.49 2.16 -5.91
CA GLY A 64 -1.82 3.45 -6.10
C GLY A 64 -0.45 3.55 -5.42
N ASP A 65 0.04 2.48 -4.79
CA ASP A 65 1.43 2.42 -4.33
C ASP A 65 2.36 2.09 -5.50
N TYR A 66 3.23 3.05 -5.81
CA TYR A 66 4.12 3.01 -6.97
C TYR A 66 5.05 1.78 -7.02
N HIS A 67 5.30 1.11 -5.90
CA HIS A 67 6.22 -0.03 -5.87
C HIS A 67 5.56 -1.39 -5.75
N VAL A 68 4.31 -1.42 -5.29
CA VAL A 68 3.65 -2.66 -4.90
C VAL A 68 3.24 -3.48 -6.12
N HIS A 69 2.57 -2.88 -7.11
CA HIS A 69 2.15 -3.62 -8.32
C HIS A 69 3.34 -4.27 -9.03
N ASP A 70 4.44 -3.54 -9.14
CA ASP A 70 5.65 -4.01 -9.79
C ASP A 70 6.27 -5.19 -9.04
N MET A 71 6.34 -5.11 -7.70
CA MET A 71 6.85 -6.19 -6.87
C MET A 71 5.98 -7.45 -7.03
N VAL A 72 4.66 -7.30 -6.98
CA VAL A 72 3.71 -8.42 -7.10
C VAL A 72 3.78 -9.04 -8.50
N GLY A 73 3.77 -8.22 -9.56
CA GLY A 73 3.90 -8.69 -10.94
C GLY A 73 5.17 -9.50 -11.16
N TRP A 74 6.32 -8.99 -10.72
CA TRP A 74 7.58 -9.72 -10.87
C TRP A 74 7.63 -11.00 -10.03
N ALA A 75 7.03 -11.02 -8.85
CA ALA A 75 7.01 -12.19 -7.97
C ALA A 75 6.09 -13.31 -8.48
N LEU A 76 4.93 -12.95 -9.05
CA LEU A 76 3.89 -13.93 -9.42
C LEU A 76 3.83 -14.23 -10.92
N ALA A 77 4.18 -13.28 -11.77
CA ALA A 77 4.10 -13.39 -13.23
C ALA A 77 5.45 -13.24 -13.95
N GLY A 78 6.49 -12.79 -13.26
CA GLY A 78 7.82 -12.62 -13.84
C GLY A 78 7.94 -11.42 -14.79
N HIS A 79 7.03 -10.45 -14.71
CA HIS A 79 7.09 -9.20 -15.45
C HIS A 79 6.36 -8.07 -14.68
N ALA A 80 6.58 -6.81 -15.06
CA ALA A 80 5.83 -5.68 -14.50
C ALA A 80 4.35 -5.75 -14.86
N VAL A 81 3.48 -5.23 -13.99
CA VAL A 81 2.03 -5.08 -14.17
C VAL A 81 1.59 -3.74 -13.59
N ASP A 82 0.41 -3.23 -13.94
CA ASP A 82 -0.18 -2.07 -13.29
C ASP A 82 -1.05 -2.50 -12.08
N ASP A 83 -1.76 -1.55 -11.47
CA ASP A 83 -2.62 -1.81 -10.32
C ASP A 83 -3.75 -2.79 -10.64
N ASP A 84 -4.34 -2.72 -11.83
CA ASP A 84 -5.42 -3.61 -12.26
C ASP A 84 -4.87 -5.03 -12.47
N GLY A 85 -3.73 -5.17 -13.16
CA GLY A 85 -3.05 -6.45 -13.31
C GLY A 85 -2.59 -7.05 -11.98
N MET A 86 -2.17 -6.23 -11.01
CA MET A 86 -1.89 -6.69 -9.65
C MET A 86 -3.14 -7.26 -8.98
N LEU A 87 -4.30 -6.59 -9.11
CA LEU A 87 -5.55 -7.06 -8.52
C LEU A 87 -6.01 -8.39 -9.15
N GLU A 88 -5.85 -8.55 -10.47
CA GLU A 88 -6.12 -9.81 -11.17
C GLU A 88 -5.20 -10.93 -10.66
N LEU A 89 -3.89 -10.68 -10.53
CA LEU A 89 -2.94 -11.66 -10.01
C LEU A 89 -3.24 -12.09 -8.57
N LEU A 90 -3.75 -11.17 -7.74
CA LEU A 90 -4.06 -11.43 -6.34
C LEU A 90 -5.45 -12.07 -6.13
N GLU A 91 -6.32 -12.08 -7.15
CA GLU A 91 -7.69 -12.59 -7.07
C GLU A 91 -7.82 -14.00 -6.48
N PRO A 92 -6.94 -14.98 -6.78
CA PRO A 92 -7.01 -16.32 -6.19
C PRO A 92 -6.92 -16.34 -4.65
N TRP A 93 -6.39 -15.27 -4.05
CA TRP A 93 -6.26 -15.11 -2.61
C TRP A 93 -7.22 -14.07 -2.03
N ARG A 94 -8.35 -13.79 -2.68
CA ARG A 94 -9.41 -12.93 -2.11
C ARG A 94 -9.71 -13.31 -0.66
N GLY A 95 -9.71 -12.31 0.23
CA GLY A 95 -9.76 -12.46 1.68
C GLY A 95 -8.39 -12.54 2.37
N GLN A 96 -7.30 -12.67 1.61
CA GLN A 96 -5.91 -12.83 2.09
C GLN A 96 -4.88 -12.05 1.24
N ARG A 97 -5.31 -11.14 0.36
CA ARG A 97 -4.43 -10.50 -0.64
C ARG A 97 -3.29 -9.71 -0.01
N GLN A 98 -3.57 -8.94 1.04
CA GLN A 98 -2.51 -8.26 1.80
C GLN A 98 -1.54 -9.24 2.44
N ARG A 99 -2.04 -10.39 2.93
CA ARG A 99 -1.19 -11.41 3.53
C ARG A 99 -0.20 -11.98 2.50
N VAL A 100 -0.63 -12.18 1.26
CA VAL A 100 0.25 -12.58 0.14
C VAL A 100 1.31 -11.51 -0.14
N MET A 101 0.90 -10.24 -0.25
CA MET A 101 1.83 -9.12 -0.46
C MET A 101 2.91 -9.07 0.64
N ARG A 102 2.50 -9.21 1.91
CA ARG A 102 3.44 -9.27 3.05
C ARG A 102 4.38 -10.47 3.00
N LEU A 103 3.91 -11.62 2.54
CA LEU A 103 4.75 -12.81 2.37
C LEU A 103 5.77 -12.61 1.25
N ILE A 104 5.40 -11.94 0.15
CA ILE A 104 6.34 -11.56 -0.91
C ILE A 104 7.41 -10.64 -0.35
N GLU A 105 7.04 -9.58 0.38
CA GLU A 105 7.99 -8.67 1.05
C GLU A 105 8.94 -9.44 2.00
N ALA A 106 8.39 -10.32 2.83
CA ALA A 106 9.14 -11.08 3.83
C ALA A 106 10.01 -12.19 3.23
N SER A 107 9.71 -12.68 2.03
CA SER A 107 10.49 -13.73 1.34
C SER A 107 11.89 -13.28 0.94
N GLY A 108 12.15 -11.97 0.94
CA GLY A 108 13.39 -11.40 0.42
C GLY A 108 13.47 -11.32 -1.11
N PHE A 109 12.36 -11.62 -1.81
CA PHE A 109 12.26 -11.44 -3.26
C PHE A 109 12.62 -10.00 -3.66
N ARG A 110 13.35 -9.87 -4.77
CA ARG A 110 13.72 -8.57 -5.34
C ARG A 110 13.44 -8.59 -6.84
N LYS A 111 12.57 -7.69 -7.30
CA LYS A 111 12.36 -7.48 -8.74
C LYS A 111 13.69 -7.09 -9.41
N PRO A 112 13.91 -7.46 -10.69
CA PRO A 112 15.09 -7.03 -11.43
C PRO A 112 15.19 -5.49 -11.48
N ARG A 113 16.42 -4.97 -11.41
CA ARG A 113 16.69 -3.52 -11.49
C ARG A 113 17.05 -3.14 -12.93
N PHE A 114 16.14 -2.46 -13.62
CA PHE A 114 16.37 -1.91 -14.95
C PHE A 114 16.81 -0.44 -14.86
N GLY A 115 17.95 -0.19 -14.22
CA GLY A 115 18.58 1.13 -14.21
C GLY A 115 19.64 1.24 -15.31
N PRO A 116 19.91 2.43 -15.86
CA PRO A 116 21.07 2.60 -16.72
C PRO A 116 22.31 2.21 -15.92
N ARG A 117 23.02 1.17 -16.37
CA ARG A 117 24.34 0.84 -15.84
C ARG A 117 25.23 2.01 -16.24
N MET A 118 25.43 2.99 -15.36
CA MET A 118 26.42 4.03 -15.59
C MET A 118 27.75 3.32 -15.86
N THR A 119 28.22 3.40 -17.11
CA THR A 119 29.60 3.09 -17.44
C THR A 119 30.45 4.05 -16.62
N VAL A 120 31.34 3.51 -15.78
CA VAL A 120 32.32 4.31 -15.04
C VAL A 120 33.06 5.18 -16.06
N GLN A 121 32.87 6.50 -16.01
CA GLN A 121 33.67 7.44 -16.79
C GLN A 121 35.08 7.43 -16.21
N ASP A 122 36.06 7.02 -17.01
CA ASP A 122 37.46 7.03 -16.60
C ASP A 122 37.99 8.46 -16.71
N HIS A 123 38.26 9.09 -15.56
CA HIS A 123 38.77 10.46 -15.47
C HIS A 123 40.29 10.54 -15.32
N ARG A 124 41.03 9.44 -15.52
CA ARG A 124 42.50 9.40 -15.32
C ARG A 124 43.31 10.15 -16.39
N ALA A 125 42.66 10.87 -17.29
CA ALA A 125 43.30 11.65 -18.35
C ALA A 125 42.98 13.16 -18.28
N HIS A 126 42.54 13.68 -17.12
CA HIS A 126 42.36 15.12 -16.87
C HIS A 126 43.29 15.64 -15.80
#